data_AF-A0A6N7EV69-F1
#
_entry.id   AF-A0A6N7EV69-F1
#
_cell.length_a   1.000
_cell.length_b   1.000
_cell.length_c   1.000
_cell.angle_alpha   90.00
_cell.angle_beta   90.00
_cell.angle_gamma   90.00
#
_symmetry.space_group_name_H-M   'P 1'
#
loop_
_entity.id
_entity.type
_entity.pdbx_description
1 polymer ?
#
loop_
_entity_poly.entity_id
_entity_poly.type
_entity_poly.pdbx_seq_one_letter_code
_entity_poly.pdbx_strand_id
1 'polypeptide(L)'
;MRKKEKQYDEDGLVIRENKSETKREREIIKTFVESMLTIADAKYDGLPIDAQLRAALIEAKRLKGNAYRRHLSFVTRLVVAQGADEIQQAFDKINHPYRNDATKIHRITHYQTRLLADDKAAIDEILTLFKAVDVQYLRQLVRNAKKEKQQQAERLQSETLVQPEVHDAHPTSHPASHPASHPASHPMAQPKRPPPTRSEKLLYQYLFKLELQ
;
A
#
# COMPACT_ATOMS: atom_id res chain seq x y z
N MET A 1 35.73 25.59 16.10
CA MET A 1 34.61 24.63 16.17
C MET A 1 33.40 25.23 15.50
N ARG A 2 32.89 24.65 14.40
CA ARG A 2 31.68 25.13 13.69
C ARG A 2 30.46 24.87 14.58
N LYS A 3 29.78 25.93 15.03
CA LYS A 3 28.44 25.82 15.66
C LYS A 3 27.49 25.25 14.60
N LYS A 4 27.02 24.01 14.77
CA LYS A 4 25.93 23.47 13.96
C LYS A 4 24.65 24.26 14.28
N GLU A 5 24.04 24.86 13.27
CA GLU A 5 22.74 25.52 13.40
C GLU A 5 21.67 24.49 13.84
N LYS A 6 20.87 24.85 14.84
CA LYS A 6 19.71 24.07 15.25
C LYS A 6 18.64 24.24 14.18
N GLN A 7 18.36 23.19 13.42
CA GLN A 7 17.17 23.15 12.56
C GLN A 7 15.94 22.87 13.43
N TYR A 8 14.81 23.48 13.10
CA TYR A 8 13.54 23.29 13.79
C TYR A 8 12.52 22.70 12.81
N ASP A 9 11.65 21.82 13.28
CA ASP A 9 10.51 21.36 12.48
C ASP A 9 9.36 22.39 12.49
N GLU A 10 8.29 22.11 11.75
CA GLU A 10 7.11 22.98 11.63
C GLU A 10 6.41 23.25 12.99
N ASP A 11 6.75 22.47 14.03
CA ASP A 11 6.25 22.59 15.39
C ASP A 11 7.24 23.29 16.35
N GLY A 12 8.39 23.78 15.85
CA GLY A 12 9.37 24.53 16.64
C GLY A 12 10.27 23.66 17.53
N LEU A 13 10.38 22.36 17.26
CA LEU A 13 11.20 21.42 18.02
C LEU A 13 12.57 21.19 17.36
N VAL A 14 13.63 21.08 18.16
CA VAL A 14 15.01 20.92 17.66
C VAL A 14 15.19 19.59 16.90
N ILE A 15 15.67 19.69 15.67
CA ILE A 15 16.08 18.61 14.77
C ILE A 15 17.44 18.03 15.16
N ARG A 16 17.44 17.03 16.06
CA ARG A 16 18.58 16.12 16.33
C ARG A 16 18.72 15.03 15.25
N GLU A 17 19.92 14.81 14.73
CA GLU A 17 20.24 14.03 13.51
C GLU A 17 19.84 12.53 13.47
N ASN A 18 19.26 11.93 14.51
CA ASN A 18 18.72 10.54 14.47
C ASN A 18 17.24 10.51 14.05
N LYS A 19 16.92 11.19 12.93
CA LYS A 19 15.57 11.74 12.66
C LYS A 19 14.86 11.26 11.40
N SER A 20 15.47 10.41 10.57
CA SER A 20 14.84 9.99 9.31
C SER A 20 13.69 9.01 9.54
N GLU A 21 13.87 8.01 10.39
CA GLU A 21 12.87 6.97 10.66
C GLU A 21 11.72 7.49 11.52
N THR A 22 12.01 8.13 12.65
CA THR A 22 10.98 8.73 13.51
C THR A 22 10.16 9.81 12.79
N LYS A 23 10.76 10.51 11.81
CA LYS A 23 10.02 11.45 10.97
C LYS A 23 9.09 10.72 9.99
N ARG A 24 9.56 9.64 9.35
CA ARG A 24 8.73 8.81 8.45
C ARG A 24 7.55 8.19 9.20
N GLU A 25 7.80 7.62 10.38
CA GLU A 25 6.76 7.05 11.23
C GLU A 25 5.69 8.09 11.59
N ARG A 26 6.13 9.29 12.00
CA ARG A 26 5.20 10.38 12.35
C ARG A 26 4.37 10.84 11.15
N GLU A 27 4.95 10.93 9.96
CA GLU A 27 4.21 11.26 8.73
C GLU A 27 3.20 10.17 8.35
N ILE A 28 3.54 8.90 8.56
CA ILE A 28 2.61 7.77 8.35
C ILE A 28 1.40 7.92 9.28
N ILE A 29 1.63 8.20 10.56
CA ILE A 29 0.55 8.37 11.54
C ILE A 29 -0.27 9.63 11.23
N LYS A 30 0.37 10.72 10.81
CA LYS A 30 -0.34 11.94 10.39
C LYS A 30 -1.27 11.67 9.20
N THR A 31 -0.79 10.94 8.20
CA THR A 31 -1.60 10.50 7.05
C THR A 31 -2.76 9.60 7.50
N PHE A 32 -2.52 8.71 8.47
CA PHE A 32 -3.56 7.89 9.08
C PHE A 32 -4.63 8.76 9.77
N VAL A 33 -4.24 9.76 10.57
CA VAL A 33 -5.18 10.69 11.20
C VAL A 33 -6.02 11.43 10.15
N GLU A 34 -5.41 11.90 9.07
CA GLU A 34 -6.15 12.52 7.97
C GLU A 34 -7.20 11.57 7.37
N SER A 35 -6.87 10.28 7.23
CA SER A 35 -7.83 9.26 6.81
C SER A 35 -8.99 9.09 7.82
N MET A 36 -8.71 9.18 9.12
CA MET A 36 -9.75 9.14 10.16
C MET A 36 -10.69 10.35 10.08
N LEU A 37 -10.26 11.49 9.54
CA LEU A 37 -11.14 12.65 9.37
C LEU A 37 -12.11 12.50 8.19
N THR A 38 -11.90 11.52 7.31
CA THR A 38 -12.80 11.28 6.16
C THR A 38 -14.05 10.48 6.50
N ILE A 39 -14.07 9.77 7.64
CA ILE A 39 -15.22 8.94 8.05
C ILE A 39 -16.29 9.73 8.79
N ALA A 40 -17.52 9.23 8.83
CA ALA A 40 -18.60 9.83 9.60
C ALA A 40 -18.34 9.73 11.12
N ASP A 41 -18.78 10.74 11.88
CA ASP A 41 -18.52 10.83 13.32
C ASP A 41 -19.06 9.64 14.12
N ALA A 42 -20.20 9.07 13.69
CA ALA A 42 -20.79 7.88 14.31
C ALA A 42 -19.88 6.65 14.24
N LYS A 43 -18.94 6.59 13.29
CA LYS A 43 -17.99 5.47 13.18
C LYS A 43 -16.89 5.52 14.25
N TYR A 44 -16.69 6.66 14.90
CA TYR A 44 -15.71 6.79 15.99
C TYR A 44 -16.09 5.97 17.22
N ASP A 45 -17.39 5.70 17.42
CA ASP A 45 -17.89 4.96 18.59
C ASP A 45 -17.45 3.48 18.61
N GLY A 46 -17.02 2.94 17.46
CA GLY A 46 -16.46 1.59 17.38
C GLY A 46 -14.94 1.54 17.55
N LEU A 47 -14.25 2.67 17.64
CA LEU A 47 -12.79 2.71 17.77
C LEU A 47 -12.38 2.64 19.25
N PRO A 48 -11.23 2.01 19.55
CA PRO A 48 -10.65 2.00 20.89
C PRO A 48 -9.94 3.34 21.16
N ILE A 49 -10.71 4.43 21.17
CA ILE A 49 -10.22 5.79 21.42
C ILE A 49 -10.92 6.38 22.65
N ASP A 50 -10.20 7.21 23.41
CA ASP A 50 -10.80 7.90 24.54
C ASP A 50 -11.67 9.10 24.11
N ALA A 51 -12.39 9.67 25.08
CA ALA A 51 -13.24 10.84 24.86
C ALA A 51 -12.44 12.06 24.36
N GLN A 52 -11.17 12.18 24.76
CA GLN A 52 -10.30 13.29 24.38
C GLN A 52 -9.92 13.22 22.90
N LEU A 53 -9.47 12.06 22.41
CA LEU A 53 -9.12 11.84 21.01
C LEU A 53 -10.36 11.95 20.12
N ARG A 54 -11.50 11.43 20.55
CA ARG A 54 -12.78 11.59 19.84
C ARG A 54 -13.16 13.05 19.68
N ALA A 55 -13.11 13.84 20.75
CA ALA A 55 -13.40 15.28 20.70
C ALA A 55 -12.40 16.02 19.79
N ALA A 56 -11.11 15.66 19.86
CA ALA A 56 -10.08 16.26 19.03
C ALA A 56 -10.29 15.95 17.53
N LEU A 57 -10.72 14.74 17.16
CA LEU A 57 -11.06 14.37 15.78
C LEU A 57 -12.26 15.16 15.25
N ILE A 58 -13.32 15.34 16.05
CA ILE A 58 -14.49 16.12 15.66
C ILE A 58 -14.12 17.60 15.46
N GLU A 59 -13.32 18.16 16.37
CA GLU A 59 -12.85 19.55 16.27
C GLU A 59 -11.99 19.76 15.02
N ALA A 60 -11.12 18.80 14.69
CA ALA A 60 -10.25 18.87 13.52
C ALA A 60 -11.02 19.11 12.21
N LYS A 61 -12.23 18.57 12.07
CA LYS A 61 -13.07 18.73 10.87
C LYS A 61 -13.57 20.16 10.66
N ARG A 62 -13.64 20.96 11.72
CA ARG A 62 -14.16 22.34 11.67
C ARG A 62 -13.04 23.36 11.40
N LEU A 63 -11.82 23.01 11.78
CA LEU A 63 -10.65 23.87 11.65
C LEU A 63 -10.18 24.01 10.20
N LYS A 64 -9.52 25.14 9.91
CA LYS A 64 -8.98 25.45 8.58
C LYS A 64 -7.59 26.09 8.70
N GLY A 65 -6.82 26.05 7.61
CA GLY A 65 -5.53 26.75 7.51
C GLY A 65 -4.52 26.33 8.58
N ASN A 66 -3.86 27.31 9.20
CA ASN A 66 -2.82 27.05 10.20
C ASN A 66 -3.35 26.40 11.50
N ALA A 67 -4.60 26.70 11.88
CA ALA A 67 -5.23 26.07 13.04
C ALA A 67 -5.42 24.57 12.81
N TYR A 68 -5.86 24.18 11.61
CA TYR A 68 -5.97 22.77 11.21
C TYR A 68 -4.61 22.05 11.29
N ARG A 69 -3.54 22.63 10.73
CA ARG A 69 -2.21 21.99 10.73
C ARG A 69 -1.69 21.73 12.15
N ARG A 70 -1.79 22.74 13.03
CA ARG A 70 -1.37 22.60 14.44
C ARG A 70 -2.22 21.56 15.18
N HIS A 71 -3.52 21.57 14.94
CA HIS A 71 -4.43 20.62 15.56
C HIS A 71 -4.22 19.20 15.05
N LEU A 72 -3.88 19.04 13.77
CA LEU A 72 -3.50 17.75 13.19
C LEU A 72 -2.24 17.17 13.85
N SER A 73 -1.21 17.99 14.09
CA SER A 73 -0.03 17.58 14.87
C SER A 73 -0.40 17.16 16.29
N PHE A 74 -1.33 17.88 16.93
CA PHE A 74 -1.85 17.54 18.26
C PHE A 74 -2.58 16.19 18.28
N VAL A 75 -3.51 15.96 17.35
CA VAL A 75 -4.24 14.69 17.21
C VAL A 75 -3.29 13.54 16.89
N THR A 76 -2.29 13.76 16.02
CA THR A 76 -1.25 12.77 15.71
C THR A 76 -0.52 12.31 16.97
N ARG A 77 -0.18 13.24 17.87
CA ARG A 77 0.46 12.90 19.14
C ARG A 77 -0.49 12.13 20.08
N LEU A 78 -1.78 12.43 20.09
CA LEU A 78 -2.77 11.65 20.87
C LEU A 78 -2.89 10.21 20.36
N VAL A 79 -2.92 10.01 19.04
CA VAL A 79 -2.95 8.66 18.45
C VAL A 79 -1.71 7.86 18.81
N VAL A 80 -0.52 8.47 18.78
CA VAL A 80 0.72 7.81 19.24
C VAL A 80 0.62 7.41 20.71
N ALA A 81 0.10 8.30 21.57
CA ALA A 81 0.03 8.07 23.01
C ALA A 81 -0.95 6.94 23.38
N GLN A 82 -2.02 6.73 22.61
CA GLN A 82 -3.03 5.70 22.85
C GLN A 82 -2.73 4.36 22.16
N GLY A 83 -1.72 4.30 21.28
CA GLY A 83 -1.38 3.10 20.52
C GLY A 83 -1.92 3.15 19.10
N ALA A 84 -1.10 3.68 18.18
CA ALA A 84 -1.48 3.86 16.79
C ALA A 84 -1.89 2.55 16.09
N ASP A 85 -1.20 1.44 16.40
CA ASP A 85 -1.43 0.15 15.74
C ASP A 85 -2.81 -0.44 16.07
N GLU A 86 -3.25 -0.38 17.32
CA GLU A 86 -4.55 -0.89 17.75
C GLU A 86 -5.70 -0.06 17.15
N ILE A 87 -5.54 1.27 17.18
CA ILE A 87 -6.50 2.21 16.58
C ILE A 87 -6.57 1.97 15.08
N GLN A 88 -5.44 1.77 14.40
CA GLN A 88 -5.39 1.51 12.97
C GLN A 88 -6.07 0.20 12.61
N GLN A 89 -5.83 -0.89 13.35
CA GLN A 89 -6.50 -2.16 13.11
C GLN A 89 -8.02 -2.07 13.31
N ALA A 90 -8.48 -1.37 14.36
CA ALA A 90 -9.91 -1.15 14.59
C ALA A 90 -10.52 -0.26 13.50
N PHE A 91 -9.81 0.78 13.08
CA PHE A 91 -10.20 1.64 11.98
C PHE A 91 -10.35 0.86 10.68
N ASP A 92 -9.39 0.00 10.35
CA ASP A 92 -9.47 -0.85 9.17
C ASP A 92 -10.66 -1.81 9.24
N LYS A 93 -10.99 -2.35 10.43
CA LYS A 93 -12.19 -3.19 10.61
C LYS A 93 -13.49 -2.42 10.40
N ILE A 94 -13.58 -1.17 10.83
CA ILE A 94 -14.81 -0.36 10.74
C ILE A 94 -14.97 0.29 9.36
N ASN A 95 -13.86 0.66 8.75
CA ASN A 95 -13.85 1.36 7.48
C ASN A 95 -13.73 0.41 6.29
N HIS A 96 -13.18 -0.78 6.52
CA HIS A 96 -13.12 -1.88 5.58
C HIS A 96 -13.64 -3.20 6.19
N PRO A 97 -14.89 -3.25 6.69
CA PRO A 97 -15.43 -4.44 7.37
C PRO A 97 -15.36 -5.72 6.55
N TYR A 98 -15.36 -5.58 5.22
CA TYR A 98 -15.32 -6.71 4.29
C TYR A 98 -13.91 -7.04 3.75
N ARG A 99 -12.86 -6.31 4.16
CA ARG A 99 -11.45 -6.72 3.96
C ARG A 99 -11.03 -7.87 4.88
N ASN A 100 -11.88 -8.27 5.82
CA ASN A 100 -11.61 -9.36 6.77
C ASN A 100 -12.32 -10.67 6.41
N ASP A 101 -13.14 -10.68 5.36
CA ASP A 101 -13.80 -11.90 4.86
C ASP A 101 -12.88 -12.59 3.84
N ALA A 102 -12.10 -13.55 4.34
CA ALA A 102 -11.11 -14.28 3.53
C ALA A 102 -11.74 -14.95 2.29
N THR A 103 -13.00 -15.39 2.38
CA THR A 103 -13.72 -16.02 1.27
C THR A 103 -14.03 -15.00 0.18
N LYS A 104 -14.53 -13.81 0.55
CA LYS A 104 -14.79 -12.72 -0.41
C LYS A 104 -13.49 -12.24 -1.05
N ILE A 105 -12.42 -12.09 -0.26
CA ILE A 105 -11.10 -11.71 -0.79
C ILE A 105 -10.65 -12.74 -1.82
N HIS A 106 -10.70 -14.03 -1.49
CA HIS A 106 -10.28 -15.09 -2.40
C HIS A 106 -11.09 -15.08 -3.69
N ARG A 107 -12.41 -14.89 -3.59
CA ARG A 107 -13.30 -14.79 -4.76
C ARG A 107 -12.98 -13.58 -5.64
N ILE A 108 -12.78 -12.41 -5.05
CA ILE A 108 -12.39 -11.18 -5.79
C ILE A 108 -11.03 -11.38 -6.47
N THR A 109 -10.04 -11.91 -5.75
CA THR A 109 -8.70 -12.19 -6.30
C THR A 109 -8.75 -13.23 -7.41
N HIS A 110 -9.62 -14.24 -7.29
CA HIS A 110 -9.87 -15.23 -8.32
C HIS A 110 -10.42 -14.59 -9.60
N TYR A 111 -11.47 -13.76 -9.49
CA TYR A 111 -12.02 -13.02 -10.64
C TYR A 111 -11.01 -12.06 -11.25
N GLN A 112 -10.26 -11.33 -10.43
CA GLN A 112 -9.21 -10.43 -10.93
C GLN A 112 -8.17 -11.20 -11.76
N THR A 113 -7.71 -12.35 -11.27
CA THR A 113 -6.73 -13.18 -11.97
C THR A 113 -7.26 -13.68 -13.32
N ARG A 114 -8.50 -14.17 -13.35
CA ARG A 114 -9.15 -14.66 -14.58
C ARG A 114 -9.37 -13.55 -15.60
N LEU A 115 -9.86 -12.39 -15.17
CA LEU A 115 -10.06 -11.23 -16.04
C LEU A 115 -8.74 -10.75 -16.65
N LEU A 116 -7.66 -10.72 -15.86
CA LEU A 116 -6.33 -10.36 -16.37
C LEU A 116 -5.74 -11.43 -17.30
N ALA A 117 -6.25 -12.66 -17.28
CA ALA A 117 -5.87 -13.74 -18.20
C ALA A 117 -6.71 -13.78 -19.50
N ASP A 118 -7.57 -12.78 -19.77
CA ASP A 118 -8.50 -12.77 -20.93
C ASP A 118 -9.55 -13.90 -20.91
N ASP A 119 -9.86 -14.43 -19.72
CA ASP A 119 -10.95 -15.39 -19.59
C ASP A 119 -12.30 -14.69 -19.81
N LYS A 120 -12.90 -14.93 -20.99
CA LYS A 120 -14.20 -14.36 -21.38
C LYS A 120 -15.33 -14.87 -20.49
N ALA A 121 -15.23 -16.12 -20.00
CA ALA A 121 -16.25 -16.72 -19.14
C ALA A 121 -16.31 -16.01 -17.77
N ALA A 122 -15.21 -15.41 -17.30
CA ALA A 122 -15.20 -14.67 -16.05
C ALA A 122 -16.09 -13.42 -16.09
N ILE A 123 -16.21 -12.75 -17.25
CA ILE A 123 -17.11 -11.60 -17.40
C ILE A 123 -18.57 -12.08 -17.34
N ASP A 124 -18.88 -13.18 -18.02
CA ASP A 124 -20.23 -13.73 -18.06
C ASP A 124 -20.66 -14.20 -16.66
N GLU A 125 -19.78 -14.86 -15.91
CA GLU A 125 -20.04 -15.25 -14.51
C GLU A 125 -20.30 -14.04 -13.61
N ILE A 126 -19.49 -12.98 -13.71
CA ILE A 126 -19.69 -11.74 -12.95
C ILE A 126 -21.05 -11.11 -13.29
N LEU A 127 -21.44 -11.14 -14.57
CA LEU A 127 -22.74 -10.65 -15.02
C LEU A 127 -23.92 -11.47 -14.48
N THR A 128 -23.74 -12.78 -14.34
CA THR A 128 -24.78 -13.64 -13.75
C THR A 128 -24.91 -13.46 -12.24
N LEU A 129 -23.79 -13.22 -11.56
CA LEU A 129 -23.75 -13.11 -10.10
C LEU A 129 -24.17 -11.73 -9.59
N PHE A 130 -23.85 -10.67 -10.33
CA PHE A 130 -24.07 -9.30 -9.90
C PHE A 130 -24.98 -8.56 -10.87
N LYS A 131 -26.12 -8.05 -10.38
CA LYS A 131 -27.16 -7.43 -11.21
C LYS A 131 -26.84 -6.02 -11.73
N ALA A 132 -25.90 -5.30 -11.12
CA ALA A 132 -25.59 -3.90 -11.44
C ALA A 132 -24.16 -3.72 -11.94
N VAL A 133 -23.70 -4.65 -12.80
CA VAL A 133 -22.38 -4.60 -13.42
C VAL A 133 -22.40 -3.70 -14.65
N ASP A 134 -21.64 -2.62 -14.60
CA ASP A 134 -21.20 -1.91 -15.80
C ASP A 134 -20.08 -2.72 -16.49
N VAL A 135 -20.45 -3.45 -17.53
CA VAL A 135 -19.53 -4.30 -18.32
C VAL A 135 -18.51 -3.47 -19.07
N GLN A 136 -18.90 -2.29 -19.56
CA GLN A 136 -18.02 -1.43 -20.33
C GLN A 136 -16.90 -0.89 -19.43
N TYR A 137 -17.28 -0.45 -18.22
CA TYR A 137 -16.32 -0.02 -17.21
C TYR A 137 -15.40 -1.15 -16.75
N LEU A 138 -15.94 -2.35 -16.50
CA LEU A 138 -15.14 -3.52 -16.14
C LEU A 138 -14.08 -3.83 -17.21
N ARG A 139 -14.48 -3.89 -18.49
CA ARG A 139 -13.56 -4.11 -19.60
C ARG A 139 -12.50 -3.02 -19.71
N GLN A 140 -12.87 -1.76 -19.47
CA GLN A 140 -11.92 -0.65 -19.45
C GLN A 140 -10.85 -0.84 -18.37
N LEU A 141 -11.26 -1.20 -17.14
CA LEU A 141 -10.34 -1.45 -16.03
C LEU A 141 -9.38 -2.60 -16.33
N VAL A 142 -9.88 -3.70 -16.90
CA VAL A 142 -9.06 -4.85 -17.28
C VAL A 142 -8.02 -4.46 -18.33
N ARG A 143 -8.42 -3.73 -19.39
CA ARG A 143 -7.47 -3.27 -20.42
C ARG A 143 -6.40 -2.35 -19.85
N ASN A 144 -6.78 -1.39 -19.01
CA ASN A 144 -5.83 -0.47 -18.39
C ASN A 144 -4.84 -1.20 -17.47
N ALA A 145 -5.33 -2.15 -16.66
CA ALA A 145 -4.50 -2.95 -15.77
C ALA A 145 -3.45 -3.77 -16.53
N LYS A 146 -3.83 -4.37 -17.67
CA LYS A 146 -2.89 -5.09 -18.55
C LYS A 146 -1.82 -4.17 -19.12
N LYS A 147 -2.25 -3.02 -19.65
CA LYS A 147 -1.33 -2.04 -20.24
C LYS A 147 -0.31 -1.54 -19.22
N GLU A 148 -0.76 -1.16 -18.02
CA GLU A 148 0.13 -0.72 -16.93
C GLU A 148 1.10 -1.83 -16.51
N LYS A 149 0.62 -3.08 -16.43
CA LYS A 149 1.45 -4.23 -16.05
C LYS A 149 2.53 -4.53 -17.09
N GLN A 150 2.18 -4.44 -18.37
CA GLN A 150 3.14 -4.60 -19.46
C GLN A 150 4.20 -3.49 -19.42
N GLN A 151 3.79 -2.22 -19.28
CA GLN A 151 4.71 -1.10 -19.15
C GLN A 151 5.62 -1.21 -17.92
N GLN A 152 5.10 -1.72 -16.80
CA GLN A 152 5.87 -1.97 -15.60
C GLN A 152 6.90 -3.09 -15.83
N ALA A 153 6.53 -4.16 -16.54
CA ALA A 153 7.44 -5.24 -16.89
C ALA A 153 8.56 -4.75 -17.83
N GLU A 154 8.22 -3.96 -18.85
CA GLU A 154 9.19 -3.35 -19.77
C GLU A 154 10.16 -2.41 -19.04
N ARG A 155 9.66 -1.60 -18.09
CA ARG A 155 10.51 -0.75 -17.25
C ARG A 155 11.49 -1.55 -16.40
N LEU A 156 11.02 -2.62 -15.74
CA LEU A 156 11.87 -3.48 -14.90
C LEU A 156 12.94 -4.21 -15.74
N GLN A 157 12.60 -4.61 -16.97
CA GLN A 157 13.57 -5.18 -17.92
C GLN A 157 14.62 -4.14 -18.34
N SER A 158 14.20 -2.91 -18.63
CA SER A 158 15.12 -1.82 -18.98
C SER A 158 16.07 -1.44 -17.83
N GLU A 159 15.62 -1.55 -16.57
CA GLU A 159 16.41 -1.23 -15.38
C GLU A 159 17.40 -2.36 -15.01
N THR A 160 17.09 -3.60 -15.39
CA THR A 160 17.99 -4.75 -15.20
C THR A 160 19.16 -4.76 -16.19
N LEU A 161 18.99 -4.16 -17.39
CA LEU A 161 20.01 -4.12 -18.45
C LEU A 161 21.11 -3.05 -18.20
N VAL A 162 20.98 -2.21 -17.18
CA VAL A 162 21.90 -1.07 -16.90
C VAL A 162 22.95 -1.41 -15.82
N GLN A 163 23.20 -2.70 -15.52
CA GLN A 163 24.40 -3.08 -14.79
C GLN A 163 25.58 -3.17 -15.78
N PRO A 164 26.62 -2.32 -15.70
CA PRO A 164 27.80 -2.55 -16.50
C PRO A 164 28.49 -3.81 -15.98
N GLU A 165 28.49 -4.87 -16.78
CA GLU A 165 29.50 -5.93 -16.64
C GLU A 165 30.86 -5.25 -16.79
N VAL A 166 31.54 -5.04 -15.67
CA VAL A 166 32.97 -4.72 -15.66
C VAL A 166 33.70 -5.99 -16.11
N HIS A 167 33.80 -6.16 -17.43
CA HIS A 167 34.75 -7.08 -18.04
C HIS A 167 36.17 -6.55 -17.79
N ASP A 168 36.73 -6.87 -16.61
CA ASP A 168 38.17 -6.82 -16.42
C ASP A 168 38.78 -8.03 -17.14
N ALA A 169 39.36 -7.74 -18.30
CA ALA A 169 40.18 -8.66 -19.05
C ALA A 169 41.46 -8.98 -18.27
N HIS A 170 41.62 -10.24 -17.85
CA HIS A 170 42.94 -10.81 -17.61
C HIS A 170 43.12 -12.12 -18.39
N PRO A 171 44.21 -12.28 -19.18
CA PRO A 171 44.45 -13.51 -19.91
C PRO A 171 45.26 -14.53 -19.09
N THR A 172 44.80 -15.78 -19.20
CA THR A 172 45.54 -17.07 -19.18
C THR A 172 46.35 -17.50 -17.94
N SER A 173 45.99 -18.66 -17.35
CA SER A 173 46.82 -19.90 -17.44
C SER A 173 46.21 -21.14 -16.74
N HIS A 174 46.00 -22.17 -17.58
CA HIS A 174 46.14 -23.63 -17.38
C HIS A 174 45.25 -24.48 -16.43
N PRO A 175 45.04 -25.79 -16.78
CA PRO A 175 43.92 -26.63 -16.32
C PRO A 175 44.34 -27.81 -15.41
N ALA A 176 43.41 -28.31 -14.58
CA ALA A 176 43.41 -29.71 -14.09
C ALA A 176 42.09 -30.11 -13.39
N SER A 177 41.46 -31.17 -13.92
CA SER A 177 40.92 -32.35 -13.20
C SER A 177 39.75 -32.24 -12.19
N HIS A 178 38.60 -32.78 -12.64
CA HIS A 178 37.46 -33.54 -12.04
C HIS A 178 37.46 -34.01 -10.56
N PRO A 179 36.35 -34.59 -10.00
CA PRO A 179 34.90 -34.48 -10.29
C PRO A 179 33.98 -34.46 -9.02
N ALA A 180 32.66 -34.33 -9.29
CA ALA A 180 31.51 -34.85 -8.52
C ALA A 180 31.15 -34.26 -7.14
N SER A 181 30.01 -33.55 -7.07
CA SER A 181 29.07 -33.56 -5.94
C SER A 181 27.67 -33.06 -6.36
N HIS A 182 26.69 -33.94 -6.13
CA HIS A 182 25.22 -33.87 -6.24
C HIS A 182 24.52 -32.49 -6.37
N PRO A 183 23.42 -32.40 -7.17
CA PRO A 183 22.58 -31.22 -7.20
C PRO A 183 21.67 -31.19 -5.95
N ALA A 184 22.02 -30.35 -4.98
CA ALA A 184 21.06 -29.95 -3.95
C ALA A 184 19.93 -29.16 -4.64
N SER A 185 18.72 -29.72 -4.59
CA SER A 185 17.49 -29.05 -5.02
C SER A 185 17.26 -27.83 -4.14
N HIS A 186 17.79 -26.67 -4.56
CA HIS A 186 17.44 -25.39 -3.97
C HIS A 186 15.95 -25.13 -4.28
N PRO A 187 15.10 -24.81 -3.29
CA PRO A 187 13.74 -24.41 -3.55
C PRO A 187 13.80 -23.13 -4.39
N MET A 188 13.24 -23.16 -5.60
CA MET A 188 13.16 -21.98 -6.45
C MET A 188 12.42 -20.88 -5.69
N ALA A 189 13.16 -19.85 -5.28
CA ALA A 189 12.58 -18.64 -4.74
C ALA A 189 11.65 -18.08 -5.83
N GLN A 190 10.33 -18.15 -5.60
CA GLN A 190 9.37 -17.57 -6.53
C GLN A 190 9.71 -16.08 -6.67
N PRO A 191 9.83 -15.55 -7.89
CA PRO A 191 10.13 -14.14 -8.09
C PRO A 191 9.07 -13.30 -7.37
N LYS A 192 9.50 -12.37 -6.52
CA LYS A 192 8.61 -11.44 -5.81
C LYS A 192 7.73 -10.74 -6.85
N ARG A 193 6.42 -11.00 -6.81
CA ARG A 193 5.45 -10.40 -7.72
C ARG A 193 5.56 -8.86 -7.62
N PRO A 194 5.61 -8.11 -8.73
CA PRO A 194 5.66 -6.66 -8.67
C PRO A 194 4.43 -6.11 -7.93
N PRO A 195 4.55 -4.95 -7.26
CA PRO A 195 3.43 -4.34 -6.55
C PRO A 195 2.30 -4.02 -7.54
N PRO A 196 1.02 -4.15 -7.11
CA PRO A 196 -0.11 -4.02 -8.00
C PRO A 196 -0.21 -2.61 -8.57
N THR A 197 -0.57 -2.53 -9.85
CA THR A 197 -0.71 -1.26 -10.58
C THR A 197 -1.90 -0.44 -10.07
N ARG A 198 -1.98 0.84 -10.47
CA ARG A 198 -3.12 1.69 -10.08
C ARG A 198 -4.42 1.10 -10.62
N SER A 199 -4.40 0.63 -11.86
CA SER A 199 -5.55 0.04 -12.51
C SER A 199 -5.93 -1.33 -11.92
N GLU A 200 -4.96 -2.14 -11.46
CA GLU A 200 -5.26 -3.37 -10.72
C GLU A 200 -5.97 -3.09 -9.39
N LYS A 201 -5.56 -2.04 -8.67
CA LYS A 201 -6.24 -1.61 -7.43
C LYS A 201 -7.67 -1.13 -7.68
N LEU A 202 -7.90 -0.39 -8.77
CA LEU A 202 -9.24 0.05 -9.16
C LEU A 202 -10.14 -1.13 -9.57
N LEU A 203 -9.59 -2.11 -10.29
CA LEU A 203 -10.31 -3.34 -10.63
C LEU A 203 -10.72 -4.11 -9.37
N TYR A 204 -9.80 -4.27 -8.41
CA TYR A 204 -10.11 -4.87 -7.12
C TYR A 204 -11.23 -4.12 -6.40
N GLN A 205 -11.15 -2.79 -6.33
CA GLN A 205 -12.15 -1.96 -5.67
C GLN A 205 -13.53 -2.04 -6.35
N TYR A 206 -13.56 -2.15 -7.67
CA TYR A 206 -14.80 -2.30 -8.43
C TYR A 206 -15.45 -3.67 -8.21
N LEU A 207 -14.70 -4.76 -8.30
CA LEU A 207 -15.18 -6.11 -8.00
C LEU A 207 -15.65 -6.21 -6.55
N PHE A 208 -14.92 -5.58 -5.62
CA PHE A 208 -15.31 -5.48 -4.23
C PHE A 208 -16.64 -4.75 -4.04
N LYS A 209 -16.89 -3.67 -4.80
CA LYS A 209 -18.17 -2.95 -4.74
C LYS A 209 -19.34 -3.82 -5.22
N LEU A 210 -19.14 -4.62 -6.26
CA LEU A 210 -20.14 -5.56 -6.78
C LEU A 210 -20.49 -6.64 -5.75
N GLU A 211 -19.49 -7.14 -5.02
CA GLU A 211 -19.62 -8.14 -3.96
C GLU A 211 -20.42 -7.67 -2.72
N LEU A 212 -20.69 -6.37 -2.61
CA LEU A 212 -21.46 -5.77 -1.53
C LEU A 212 -22.92 -5.49 -1.89
N GLN A 213 -23.33 -5.77 -3.13
CA GLN A 213 -24.71 -5.62 -3.61
C GLN A 213 -25.51 -6.90 -3.36
#